data_AF-A0ABD1P916-F1
#
_entry.id   AF-A0ABD1P916-F1
#
_cell.length_a   1.000
_cell.length_b   1.000
_cell.length_c   1.000
_cell.angle_alpha   90.00
_cell.angle_beta   90.00
_cell.angle_gamma   90.00
#
_symmetry.space_group_name_H-M   'P 1'
#
loop_
_entity.id
_entity.type
_entity.pdbx_description
1 polymer ?
#
loop_
_entity_poly.entity_id
_entity_poly.type
_entity_poly.pdbx_seq_one_letter_code
_entity_poly.pdbx_strand_id
1 'polypeptide(L)'
;MVWENMERHEQEEKDYSINGDEISVNEDDQIISNILKKKISCHSLYGLLLDSHLDCLKMCSGNEGIRCIDTNVAAATQLLHSLSTAESDQLELDQFMEAYCNTLKKLKEALEEPQKESMEFINYMHSQLKELMDNKSSGDSREVR
;
A
#
# COMPACT_ATOMS: atom_id res chain seq x y z
N MET A 1 20.94 -14.22 2.84
CA MET A 1 19.83 -13.65 2.06
C MET A 1 18.67 -13.44 3.03
N VAL A 2 18.06 -12.24 3.06
CA VAL A 2 17.02 -11.85 4.04
C VAL A 2 15.75 -12.71 3.94
N TRP A 3 15.63 -13.51 2.89
CA TRP A 3 14.50 -14.39 2.59
C TRP A 3 14.58 -15.80 3.22
N GLU A 4 15.72 -16.22 3.77
CA GLU A 4 15.90 -17.59 4.32
C GLU A 4 15.23 -17.81 5.70
N ASN A 5 14.55 -16.79 6.24
CA ASN A 5 13.90 -16.85 7.55
C ASN A 5 12.36 -16.81 7.50
N MET A 6 11.75 -16.89 6.31
CA MET A 6 10.29 -16.85 6.14
C MET A 6 9.61 -18.24 6.19
N GLU A 7 10.37 -19.32 5.97
CA GLU A 7 9.83 -20.68 5.75
C GLU A 7 9.57 -21.53 7.02
N ARG A 8 9.42 -20.91 8.20
CA ARG A 8 8.95 -21.63 9.39
C ARG A 8 7.92 -20.81 10.15
N HIS A 9 6.68 -20.82 9.66
CA HIS A 9 5.47 -20.83 10.48
C HIS A 9 4.23 -21.02 9.57
N GLU A 10 4.13 -22.18 8.92
CA GLU A 10 2.85 -22.68 8.39
C GLU A 10 2.35 -23.80 9.30
N GLN A 11 1.48 -23.44 10.25
CA GLN A 11 0.31 -24.22 10.70
C GLN A 11 -0.32 -23.56 11.91
N GLU A 12 -1.19 -22.59 11.67
CA GLU A 12 -2.43 -22.38 12.43
C GLU A 12 -3.39 -21.58 11.53
N GLU A 13 -4.03 -22.27 10.57
CA GLU A 13 -5.25 -21.76 9.96
C GLU A 13 -6.34 -21.70 11.02
N LYS A 14 -6.58 -20.52 11.58
CA LYS A 14 -7.85 -20.20 12.24
C LYS A 14 -8.66 -19.37 11.28
N ASP A 15 -9.74 -19.98 10.81
CA ASP A 15 -10.88 -19.38 10.14
C ASP A 15 -11.26 -18.04 10.82
N TYR A 16 -10.84 -16.92 10.22
CA TYR A 16 -11.31 -15.60 10.62
C TYR A 16 -12.69 -15.38 10.00
N SER A 17 -13.67 -16.09 10.56
CA SER A 17 -15.06 -15.69 10.45
C SER A 17 -15.18 -14.29 11.08
N ILE A 18 -15.45 -13.28 10.26
CA ILE A 18 -15.86 -11.93 10.71
C ILE A 18 -17.22 -12.08 11.39
N ASN A 19 -17.20 -12.51 12.63
CA ASN A 19 -18.29 -12.24 13.55
C ASN A 19 -18.13 -10.78 13.93
N GLY A 20 -19.11 -9.97 13.54
CA GLY A 20 -19.24 -8.59 14.01
C GLY A 20 -19.47 -8.60 15.51
N ASP A 21 -18.38 -8.68 16.27
CA ASP A 21 -18.38 -8.31 17.68
C ASP A 21 -18.58 -6.79 17.73
N GLU A 22 -19.77 -6.36 18.13
CA GLU A 22 -19.97 -5.05 18.71
C GLU A 22 -19.07 -4.95 19.94
N ILE A 23 -17.85 -4.46 19.73
CA ILE A 23 -17.03 -3.95 20.82
C ILE A 23 -17.83 -2.78 21.41
N SER A 24 -18.30 -2.93 22.65
CA SER A 24 -18.85 -1.84 23.46
C SER A 24 -17.74 -0.83 23.74
N VAL A 25 -17.42 0.00 22.74
CA VAL A 25 -16.45 1.08 22.88
C VAL A 25 -17.09 2.15 23.79
N ASN A 26 -16.40 2.55 24.86
CA ASN A 26 -16.88 3.64 25.73
C ASN A 26 -17.16 4.88 24.86
N GLU A 27 -18.25 5.61 25.16
CA GLU A 27 -18.63 6.81 24.42
C GLU A 27 -17.49 7.84 24.34
N ASP A 28 -16.68 7.92 25.41
CA ASP A 28 -15.50 8.79 25.50
C ASP A 28 -14.40 8.42 24.49
N ASP A 29 -14.15 7.12 24.28
CA ASP A 29 -13.12 6.64 23.34
C ASP A 29 -13.52 6.95 21.89
N GLN A 30 -14.82 6.85 21.57
CA GLN A 30 -15.33 7.22 20.26
C GLN A 30 -15.21 8.73 20.00
N ILE A 31 -15.47 9.55 21.01
CA ILE A 31 -15.31 11.00 20.92
C ILE A 31 -13.84 11.35 20.67
N ILE A 32 -12.91 10.77 21.44
CA ILE A 32 -11.47 10.99 21.27
C ILE A 32 -11.01 10.55 19.87
N SER A 33 -11.44 9.38 19.41
CA SER A 33 -11.15 8.87 18.06
C SER A 33 -11.62 9.83 16.97
N ASN A 34 -12.84 10.37 17.10
CA ASN A 34 -13.38 11.34 16.14
C ASN A 34 -12.61 12.66 16.15
N ILE A 35 -12.18 13.15 17.32
CA ILE A 35 -11.34 14.35 17.44
C ILE A 35 -10.00 14.12 16.76
N LEU A 36 -9.34 12.98 17.02
CA LEU A 36 -8.05 12.63 16.41
C LEU A 36 -8.16 12.50 14.89
N LYS A 37 -9.17 11.77 14.39
CA LYS A 37 -9.43 11.65 12.95
C LYS A 37 -9.59 13.01 12.29
N LYS A 38 -10.36 13.92 12.92
CA LYS A 38 -10.56 15.28 12.42
C LYS A 38 -9.26 16.09 12.45
N LYS A 39 -8.46 15.97 13.52
CA LYS A 39 -7.15 16.64 13.65
C LYS A 39 -6.19 16.17 12.56
N ILE A 40 -6.12 14.87 12.30
CA ILE A 40 -5.30 14.27 11.23
C ILE A 40 -5.81 14.71 9.85
N SER A 41 -7.12 14.65 9.59
CA SER A 41 -7.67 14.96 8.26
C SER A 41 -7.62 16.45 7.89
N CYS A 42 -7.56 17.34 8.89
CA CYS A 42 -7.40 18.78 8.68
C CYS A 42 -5.93 19.24 8.67
N HIS A 43 -4.97 18.31 8.79
CA HIS A 43 -3.55 18.61 8.82
C HIS A 43 -3.03 19.04 7.45
N SER A 44 -2.12 20.02 7.41
CA SER A 44 -1.53 20.52 6.16
C SER A 44 -0.82 19.43 5.35
N LEU A 45 -0.15 18.50 6.04
CA LEU A 45 0.56 17.37 5.43
C LEU A 45 -0.33 16.16 5.06
N TYR A 46 -1.63 16.17 5.41
CA TYR A 46 -2.50 15.01 5.17
C TYR A 46 -2.64 14.66 3.68
N GLY A 47 -2.68 15.66 2.80
CA GLY A 47 -2.70 15.45 1.35
C GLY A 47 -1.45 14.73 0.86
N LEU A 48 -0.27 15.22 1.24
CA LEU A 48 1.02 14.63 0.85
C LEU A 48 1.17 13.19 1.37
N LEU A 49 0.72 12.95 2.60
CA LEU A 49 0.68 11.62 3.21
C LEU A 49 -0.16 10.65 2.37
N LEU A 50 -1.37 11.09 2.01
CA LEU A 50 -2.31 10.28 1.24
C LEU A 50 -1.76 9.98 -0.16
N ASP A 51 -1.19 10.98 -0.84
CA ASP A 51 -0.57 10.80 -2.15
C ASP A 51 0.58 9.78 -2.10
N SER A 52 1.47 9.92 -1.11
CA SER A 52 2.58 8.99 -0.90
C SER A 52 2.09 7.57 -0.65
N HIS A 53 0.99 7.43 0.10
CA HIS A 53 0.41 6.13 0.44
C HIS A 53 -0.23 5.47 -0.80
N LEU A 54 -1.00 6.26 -1.56
CA LEU A 54 -1.61 5.80 -2.82
C LEU A 54 -0.55 5.38 -3.83
N ASP A 55 0.54 6.11 -3.94
CA ASP A 55 1.66 5.75 -4.81
C ASP A 55 2.28 4.40 -4.45
N CYS A 56 2.49 4.12 -3.16
CA CYS A 56 2.94 2.80 -2.70
C CYS A 56 1.95 1.69 -3.08
N LEU A 57 0.65 1.92 -2.87
CA LEU A 57 -0.38 0.94 -3.22
C LEU A 57 -0.41 0.67 -4.74
N LYS A 58 -0.22 1.69 -5.58
CA LYS A 58 -0.24 1.53 -7.04
C LYS A 58 0.88 0.60 -7.50
N MET A 59 2.05 0.68 -6.87
CA MET A 59 3.17 -0.20 -7.17
C MET A 59 2.89 -1.65 -6.74
N CYS A 60 2.24 -1.84 -5.59
CA CYS A 60 1.97 -3.17 -5.04
C CYS A 60 0.77 -3.89 -5.68
N SER A 61 -0.28 -3.18 -6.10
CA SER A 61 -1.57 -3.79 -6.46
C SER A 61 -1.74 -4.08 -7.95
N GLY A 62 -0.78 -3.65 -8.80
CA GLY A 62 -1.00 -3.59 -10.25
C GLY A 62 -2.13 -2.61 -10.59
N ASN A 63 -2.35 -2.31 -11.88
CA ASN A 63 -3.31 -1.27 -12.29
C ASN A 63 -4.79 -1.57 -11.90
N GLU A 64 -5.10 -2.80 -11.47
CA GLU A 64 -6.45 -3.34 -11.34
C GLU A 64 -7.09 -3.06 -9.95
N GLY A 65 -6.30 -2.66 -8.95
CA GLY A 65 -6.73 -2.73 -7.54
C GLY A 65 -7.20 -1.45 -6.87
N ILE A 66 -6.87 -0.25 -7.38
CA ILE A 66 -7.19 0.99 -6.65
C ILE A 66 -8.50 1.58 -7.16
N ARG A 67 -9.59 0.98 -6.72
CA ARG A 67 -10.91 1.61 -6.79
C ARG A 67 -10.89 2.85 -5.90
N CYS A 68 -10.79 4.01 -6.54
CA CYS A 68 -11.14 5.37 -6.10
C CYS A 68 -11.35 5.53 -4.59
N ILE A 69 -10.29 5.87 -3.86
CA ILE A 69 -10.44 6.52 -2.56
C ILE A 69 -10.83 7.96 -2.89
N ASP A 70 -12.13 8.26 -2.81
CA ASP A 70 -12.66 9.61 -3.06
C ASP A 70 -12.02 10.61 -2.10
N THR A 71 -11.18 11.48 -2.65
CA THR A 71 -10.47 12.54 -1.92
C THR A 71 -11.40 13.74 -1.73
N ASN A 72 -12.41 13.60 -0.88
CA ASN A 72 -13.30 14.72 -0.54
C ASN A 72 -12.67 15.62 0.55
N VAL A 73 -11.47 16.12 0.30
CA VAL A 73 -10.68 16.95 1.23
C VAL A 73 -10.55 18.37 0.69
N ALA A 74 -11.65 19.13 0.73
CA ALA A 74 -11.62 20.55 0.35
C ALA A 74 -12.43 21.50 1.26
N ALA A 75 -13.01 21.04 2.37
CA ALA A 75 -13.95 21.87 3.14
C ALA A 75 -13.75 21.93 4.67
N ALA A 76 -12.61 21.48 5.21
CA ALA A 76 -12.43 21.41 6.67
C ALA A 76 -11.34 22.34 7.25
N THR A 77 -10.71 23.19 6.44
CA THR A 77 -9.50 23.95 6.85
C THR A 77 -9.77 25.18 7.72
N GLN A 78 -11.02 25.47 8.14
CA GLN A 78 -11.34 26.72 8.83
C GLN A 78 -11.94 26.59 10.24
N LEU A 79 -12.10 25.39 10.81
CA LEU A 79 -12.91 25.22 12.04
C LEU A 79 -12.19 24.58 13.25
N LEU A 80 -10.86 24.44 13.21
CA LEU A 80 -10.11 23.78 14.30
C LEU A 80 -9.05 24.64 15.01
N HIS A 81 -9.03 25.95 14.78
CA HIS A 81 -8.14 26.84 15.53
C HIS A 81 -8.63 27.13 16.97
N SER A 82 -9.78 26.57 17.38
CA SER A 82 -10.40 26.82 18.69
C SER A 82 -10.25 25.66 19.70
N LEU A 83 -9.71 24.51 19.31
CA LEU A 83 -9.31 23.47 20.26
C LEU A 83 -7.80 23.61 20.51
N SER A 84 -7.47 24.44 21.49
CA SER A 84 -6.12 24.58 22.04
C SER A 84 -5.65 23.23 22.62
N THR A 85 -5.14 22.36 21.76
CA THR A 85 -4.26 21.25 22.16
C THR A 85 -2.89 21.86 22.45
N ALA A 86 -2.19 21.33 23.45
CA ALA A 86 -0.88 21.85 23.85
C ALA A 86 0.06 21.88 22.63
N GLU A 87 0.94 22.88 22.54
CA GLU A 87 1.90 23.01 21.44
C GLU A 87 2.72 21.72 21.22
N SER A 88 2.94 20.94 22.29
CA SER A 88 3.54 19.60 22.25
C SER A 88 2.80 18.62 21.36
N ASP A 89 1.46 18.59 21.42
CA ASP A 89 0.64 17.59 20.73
C ASP A 89 0.48 17.93 19.24
N GLN A 90 0.78 19.17 18.85
CA GLN A 90 0.87 19.56 17.44
C GLN A 90 2.23 19.19 16.87
N LEU A 91 3.31 19.47 17.60
CA LEU A 91 4.67 19.06 17.22
C LEU A 91 4.81 17.54 17.06
N GLU A 92 4.18 16.76 17.93
CA GLU A 92 4.17 15.29 17.82
C GLU A 92 3.43 14.83 16.54
N LEU A 93 2.29 15.44 16.22
CA LEU A 93 1.54 15.11 15.01
C LEU A 93 2.33 15.51 13.75
N ASP A 94 2.96 16.68 13.73
CA ASP A 94 3.82 17.11 12.63
C ASP A 94 4.94 16.09 12.36
N GLN A 95 5.66 15.69 13.41
CA GLN A 95 6.72 14.69 13.33
C GLN A 95 6.20 13.34 12.84
N PHE A 96 5.03 12.90 13.31
CA PHE A 96 4.40 11.69 12.84
C PHE A 96 4.08 11.76 11.34
N MET A 97 3.46 12.85 10.88
CA MET A 97 3.07 13.02 9.48
C MET A 97 4.30 13.01 8.56
N GLU A 98 5.40 13.68 8.96
CA GLU A 98 6.67 13.67 8.22
C GLU A 98 7.34 12.30 8.21
N ALA A 99 7.44 11.65 9.38
CA ALA A 99 8.06 10.34 9.51
C ALA A 99 7.32 9.28 8.68
N TYR A 100 5.99 9.34 8.64
CA TYR A 100 5.18 8.43 7.84
C TYR A 100 5.38 8.66 6.34
N CYS A 101 5.33 9.91 5.87
CA CYS A 101 5.63 10.23 4.47
C CYS A 101 7.02 9.70 4.06
N ASN A 102 8.03 9.95 4.89
CA ASN A 102 9.40 9.49 4.65
C ASN A 102 9.51 7.96 4.64
N THR A 103 8.79 7.27 5.52
CA THR A 103 8.76 5.81 5.57
C THR A 103 8.13 5.22 4.31
N LEU A 104 7.01 5.79 3.85
CA LEU A 104 6.39 5.39 2.58
C LEU A 104 7.33 5.59 1.39
N LYS A 105 8.02 6.73 1.33
CA LYS A 105 8.98 7.00 0.25
C LYS A 105 10.10 5.96 0.22
N LYS A 106 10.67 5.64 1.39
CA LYS A 106 11.70 4.59 1.52
C LYS A 106 11.18 3.21 1.12
N LEU A 107 9.94 2.89 1.51
CA LEU A 107 9.30 1.65 1.10
C LEU A 107 9.15 1.59 -0.43
N LYS A 108 8.67 2.67 -1.05
CA LYS A 108 8.55 2.80 -2.51
C LYS A 108 9.88 2.54 -3.21
N GLU A 109 10.93 3.25 -2.79
CA GLU A 109 12.29 3.09 -3.33
C GLU A 109 12.83 1.67 -3.15
N ALA A 110 12.58 1.03 -2.01
CA ALA A 110 13.02 -0.33 -1.73
C ALA A 110 12.29 -1.39 -2.58
N LEU A 111 11.08 -1.11 -3.05
CA LEU A 111 10.27 -2.02 -3.86
C LEU A 111 10.49 -1.85 -5.36
N GLU A 112 10.93 -0.68 -5.82
CA GLU A 112 11.03 -0.35 -7.24
C GLU A 112 11.99 -1.25 -8.01
N GLU A 113 13.21 -1.43 -7.50
CA GLU A 113 14.23 -2.29 -8.11
C GLU A 113 13.81 -3.78 -8.20
N PRO A 114 13.41 -4.47 -7.11
CA PRO A 114 13.02 -5.88 -7.20
C PRO A 114 11.76 -6.10 -8.05
N GLN A 115 10.85 -5.13 -8.11
CA GLN A 115 9.68 -5.19 -8.98
C GLN A 115 10.09 -5.15 -10.46
N LYS A 116 11.00 -4.24 -10.81
CA LYS A 116 11.54 -4.12 -12.17
C LYS A 116 12.32 -5.37 -12.57
N GLU A 117 13.22 -5.85 -11.72
CA GLU A 117 14.02 -7.06 -11.97
C GLU A 117 13.13 -8.28 -12.21
N SER A 118 12.08 -8.44 -11.41
CA SER A 118 11.11 -9.54 -11.57
C SER A 118 10.36 -9.44 -12.90
N MET A 119 9.93 -8.23 -13.29
CA MET A 119 9.24 -8.01 -14.56
C MET A 119 10.16 -8.28 -15.76
N GLU A 120 11.41 -7.85 -15.70
CA GLU A 120 12.42 -8.14 -16.73
C GLU A 120 12.68 -9.65 -16.86
N PHE A 121 12.82 -10.36 -15.74
CA PHE A 121 12.98 -11.81 -15.73
C PHE A 121 11.78 -12.54 -16.36
N ILE A 122 10.55 -12.16 -16.00
CA ILE A 122 9.33 -12.74 -16.56
C ILE A 122 9.27 -12.50 -18.07
N ASN A 123 9.51 -11.27 -18.53
CA ASN A 123 9.50 -10.92 -19.95
C ASN A 123 10.57 -11.67 -20.74
N TYR A 124 11.77 -11.83 -20.17
CA TYR A 124 12.84 -12.62 -20.75
C TYR A 124 12.40 -14.08 -20.93
N MET A 125 11.85 -14.71 -19.89
CA MET A 125 11.36 -16.09 -19.96
C MET A 125 10.23 -16.25 -20.99
N HIS A 126 9.29 -15.31 -21.06
CA HIS A 126 8.26 -15.30 -22.09
C HIS A 126 8.84 -15.24 -23.51
N SER A 127 9.88 -14.43 -23.74
CA SER A 127 10.57 -14.36 -25.03
C SER A 127 11.21 -15.70 -25.42
N GLN A 128 11.93 -16.33 -24.48
CA GLN A 128 12.56 -17.64 -24.70
C GLN A 128 11.52 -18.71 -25.05
N LEU A 129 10.40 -18.76 -24.33
CA LEU A 129 9.32 -19.71 -24.59
C LEU A 129 8.67 -19.48 -25.96
N LYS A 130 8.46 -18.22 -26.35
CA LYS A 130 7.88 -17.86 -27.65
C LYS A 130 8.77 -18.32 -28.80
N GLU A 131 10.08 -18.07 -28.72
CA GLU A 131 11.04 -18.51 -29.73
C GLU A 131 11.01 -20.04 -29.93
N LEU A 132 10.95 -20.82 -28.84
CA LEU A 132 10.86 -22.28 -28.91
C LEU A 132 9.57 -22.76 -29.61
N MET A 133 8.44 -22.08 -29.37
CA MET A 133 7.18 -22.42 -30.01
C MET A 133 7.19 -22.09 -31.52
N ASP A 134 7.73 -20.93 -31.87
CA ASP A 134 7.83 -20.48 -33.26
C ASP A 134 8.76 -21.41 -34.08
N ASN A 135 9.89 -21.83 -33.50
CA ASN A 135 10.82 -22.79 -34.09
C ASN A 135 10.22 -24.20 -34.25
N LYS A 136 9.29 -24.60 -33.39
CA LYS A 136 8.63 -25.91 -33.48
C LYS A 136 7.54 -25.95 -34.57
N SER A 137 6.93 -24.80 -34.90
CA SER A 137 5.92 -24.69 -35.97
C SER A 137 6.50 -24.74 -37.39
N SER A 138 7.82 -24.51 -37.54
CA SER A 138 8.52 -24.50 -38.83
C SER A 138 9.24 -25.82 -39.16
N GLY A 139 9.21 -26.80 -38.22
CA GLY A 139 9.88 -28.09 -38.36
C GLY A 139 9.02 -29.24 -38.90
N ASP A 140 7.72 -29.05 -39.16
CA ASP A 140 6.83 -30.09 -39.71
C ASP A 140 6.56 -29.88 -41.20
N SER A 141 7.62 -29.99 -42.01
CA SER A 141 7.50 -30.16 -43.46
C SER A 141 8.78 -30.80 -43.99
N ARG A 142 8.63 -32.06 -44.43
CA ARG A 142 9.62 -32.96 -45.05
C ARG A 142 10.35 -33.79 -43.98
N GLU A 143 10.02 -35.08 -43.86
CA GLU A 143 10.44 -36.08 -44.84
C GLU A 143 9.45 -37.25 -44.96
N VAL A 144 8.68 -37.28 -46.06
CA VAL A 144 8.04 -38.48 -46.58
C VAL A 144 8.44 -38.60 -48.05
N ARG A 145 9.14 -39.70 -48.34
CA ARG A 145 9.40 -40.35 -49.63
C ARG A 145 10.70 -40.02 -50.37
#